data_AF-A0A7V9SS97-F1
#
_entry.id   AF-A0A7V9SS97-F1
#
_cell.length_a   1.000
_cell.length_b   1.000
_cell.length_c   1.000
_cell.angle_alpha   90.00
_cell.angle_beta   90.00
_cell.angle_gamma   90.00
#
_symmetry.space_group_name_H-M   'P 1'
#
loop_
_entity.id
_entity.type
_entity.pdbx_description
1 polymer ?
#
loop_
_entity_poly.entity_id
_entity_poly.type
_entity_poly.pdbx_seq_one_letter_code
_entity_poly.pdbx_strand_id
1 'polypeptide(L)'
;MKITKKIFLSFVFYAQINLVPNPSFEDTIGGCPNNVSQLYKTKFWFNTNGSTDYFNKCYSGPFDYANIPKNSFGYQNTILSNCKAYCGILTYWPFNINTETLGIKLTDSLLTGTKYYFSIKISLANTKYATNNIGALFSTKIPSVSAVGSPPNFSNIKFNQVITDTLNWTSLFGNYLADSNYKYISIGNFYDASLTTTVMVNSGGTQGA
;
A
#
# COMPACT_ATOMS: atom_id res chain seq x y z
N MET A 1 -52.33 39.83 -9.44
CA MET A 1 -51.81 39.18 -8.22
C MET A 1 -50.93 38.00 -8.63
N LYS A 2 -49.59 38.16 -8.65
CA LYS A 2 -48.64 37.08 -8.99
C LYS A 2 -48.06 36.53 -7.69
N ILE A 3 -48.40 35.30 -7.34
CA ILE A 3 -47.83 34.60 -6.19
C ILE A 3 -46.57 33.88 -6.68
N THR A 4 -45.40 34.42 -6.34
CA THR A 4 -44.11 33.78 -6.62
C THR A 4 -43.74 32.90 -5.42
N LYS A 5 -43.77 31.57 -5.57
CA LYS A 5 -43.22 30.64 -4.57
C LYS A 5 -41.69 30.67 -4.66
N LYS A 6 -41.03 31.11 -3.59
CA LYS A 6 -39.58 30.95 -3.41
C LYS A 6 -39.30 29.55 -2.88
N ILE A 7 -38.47 28.79 -3.57
CA ILE A 7 -37.95 27.49 -3.13
C ILE A 7 -36.55 27.74 -2.57
N PHE A 8 -36.31 27.30 -1.34
CA PHE A 8 -34.98 27.25 -0.75
C PHE A 8 -34.40 25.86 -1.02
N LEU A 9 -33.26 25.79 -1.71
CA LEU A 9 -32.47 24.56 -1.82
C LEU A 9 -31.29 24.63 -0.85
N SER A 10 -31.09 23.54 -0.10
CA SER A 10 -29.89 23.30 0.71
C SER A 10 -29.17 22.08 0.13
N PHE A 11 -27.89 22.25 -0.22
CA PHE A 11 -27.03 21.17 -0.68
C PHE A 11 -25.98 20.91 0.40
N VAL A 12 -25.95 19.69 0.95
CA VAL A 12 -24.85 19.23 1.80
C VAL A 12 -23.87 18.47 0.92
N PHE A 13 -22.73 19.09 0.62
CA PHE A 13 -21.63 18.43 -0.07
C PHE A 13 -20.75 17.71 0.97
N TYR A 14 -20.84 16.38 1.03
CA TYR A 14 -19.83 15.59 1.72
C TYR A 14 -18.65 15.36 0.76
N ALA A 15 -17.60 16.18 0.89
CA ALA A 15 -16.31 15.80 0.33
C ALA A 15 -15.84 14.52 1.04
N GLN A 16 -15.38 13.51 0.30
CA GLN A 16 -14.78 12.33 0.91
C GLN A 16 -13.46 12.74 1.58
N ILE A 17 -13.43 12.64 2.91
CA ILE A 17 -12.20 12.71 3.68
C ILE A 17 -11.40 11.44 3.39
N ASN A 18 -10.10 11.58 3.09
CA ASN A 18 -9.23 10.43 2.99
C ASN A 18 -9.11 9.76 4.37
N LEU A 19 -9.65 8.55 4.50
CA LEU A 19 -9.65 7.82 5.76
C LEU A 19 -8.30 7.19 6.09
N VAL A 20 -7.36 7.16 5.14
CA VAL A 20 -5.98 6.68 5.36
C VAL A 20 -5.15 7.85 5.88
N PRO A 21 -4.74 7.85 7.17
CA PRO A 21 -3.81 8.86 7.66
C PRO A 21 -2.42 8.63 7.05
N ASN A 22 -1.61 9.70 6.93
CA ASN A 22 -0.25 9.63 6.37
C ASN A 22 -0.13 8.80 5.05
N PRO A 23 -0.97 9.06 4.03
CA PRO A 23 -1.02 8.23 2.82
C PRO A 23 0.25 8.32 1.95
N SER A 24 1.08 9.34 2.17
CA SER A 24 2.33 9.57 1.46
C SER A 24 3.57 9.04 2.20
N PHE A 25 3.41 8.49 3.40
CA PHE A 25 4.50 8.03 4.28
C PHE A 25 5.47 9.13 4.75
N GLU A 26 5.14 10.40 4.53
CA GLU A 26 6.04 11.54 4.82
C GLU A 26 6.06 11.90 6.31
N ASP A 27 4.99 11.60 7.04
CA ASP A 27 4.95 11.85 8.49
C ASP A 27 5.78 10.79 9.21
N THR A 28 6.92 11.20 9.74
CA THR A 28 7.88 10.31 10.41
C THR A 28 7.73 10.29 11.93
N ILE A 29 8.18 9.20 12.55
CA ILE A 29 8.38 9.04 14.00
C ILE A 29 9.81 8.60 14.25
N GLY A 30 10.54 9.30 15.11
CA GLY A 30 11.95 8.98 15.38
C GLY A 30 12.92 9.27 14.21
N GLY A 31 12.49 10.07 13.23
CA GLY A 31 13.33 10.57 12.13
C GLY A 31 13.53 9.58 10.98
N CYS A 32 14.67 9.72 10.29
CA CYS A 32 14.96 9.06 9.02
C CYS A 32 15.40 7.60 9.19
N PRO A 33 15.11 6.71 8.22
CA PRO A 33 15.66 5.36 8.23
C PRO A 33 17.18 5.38 8.12
N ASN A 34 17.81 4.40 8.76
CA ASN A 34 19.24 4.11 8.61
C ASN A 34 19.47 2.66 8.12
N ASN A 35 18.41 1.88 7.95
CA ASN A 35 18.44 0.57 7.31
C ASN A 35 17.08 0.25 6.65
N VAL A 36 17.02 -0.87 5.93
CA VAL A 36 15.77 -1.50 5.46
C VAL A 36 14.93 -2.04 6.63
N SER A 37 13.68 -2.40 6.35
CA SER A 37 12.72 -2.99 7.29
C SER A 37 12.34 -2.09 8.48
N GLN A 38 12.38 -0.76 8.27
CA GLN A 38 12.11 0.26 9.29
C GLN A 38 10.76 0.96 9.13
N LEU A 39 9.70 0.26 8.70
CA LEU A 39 8.34 0.82 8.59
C LEU A 39 7.89 1.53 9.88
N TYR A 40 8.33 1.06 11.04
CA TYR A 40 8.05 1.68 12.35
C TYR A 40 8.54 3.14 12.50
N LYS A 41 9.32 3.66 11.55
CA LYS A 41 9.70 5.09 11.46
C LYS A 41 8.69 5.96 10.72
N THR A 42 7.63 5.37 10.18
CA THR A 42 6.48 6.10 9.63
C THR A 42 5.37 6.19 10.67
N LYS A 43 4.71 7.34 10.80
CA LYS A 43 3.54 7.44 11.68
C LYS A 43 2.39 6.59 11.14
N PHE A 44 1.70 5.93 12.06
CA PHE A 44 0.45 5.16 11.88
C PHE A 44 0.56 3.84 11.12
N TRP A 45 1.53 3.66 10.22
CA TRP A 45 1.73 2.41 9.52
C TRP A 45 2.47 1.39 10.38
N PHE A 46 2.12 0.11 10.19
CA PHE A 46 2.73 -1.02 10.87
C PHE A 46 2.76 -2.24 9.96
N ASN A 47 3.67 -3.18 10.22
CA ASN A 47 3.71 -4.43 9.47
C ASN A 47 2.50 -5.28 9.85
N THR A 48 1.84 -5.86 8.85
CA THR A 48 0.82 -6.90 9.05
C THR A 48 1.30 -8.27 8.59
N ASN A 49 2.35 -8.32 7.77
CA ASN A 49 3.15 -9.52 7.57
C ASN A 49 4.55 -9.13 7.11
N GLY A 50 5.56 -9.90 7.53
CA GLY A 50 6.95 -9.69 7.13
C GLY A 50 7.52 -8.33 7.54
N SER A 51 8.37 -7.75 6.70
CA SER A 51 9.30 -6.68 7.05
C SER A 51 9.33 -5.54 6.03
N THR A 52 8.19 -4.88 5.83
CA THR A 52 8.06 -3.75 4.90
C THR A 52 9.21 -2.75 5.03
N ASP A 53 9.78 -2.39 3.88
CA ASP A 53 10.87 -1.46 3.77
C ASP A 53 10.38 -0.03 3.65
N TYR A 54 10.96 0.86 4.45
CA TYR A 54 10.67 2.28 4.40
C TYR A 54 11.84 3.05 3.80
N PHE A 55 11.62 3.66 2.63
CA PHE A 55 12.62 4.43 1.90
C PHE A 55 12.37 5.92 2.11
N ASN A 56 13.43 6.69 2.35
CA ASN A 56 13.32 8.13 2.50
C ASN A 56 14.56 8.87 1.99
N LYS A 57 14.39 10.04 1.37
CA LYS A 57 15.47 10.95 0.92
C LYS A 57 16.38 11.42 2.05
N CYS A 58 15.91 11.41 3.29
CA CYS A 58 16.71 11.81 4.45
C CYS A 58 17.47 10.65 5.10
N TYR A 59 17.52 9.48 4.44
CA TYR A 59 18.26 8.29 4.90
C TYR A 59 19.67 8.65 5.39
N SER A 60 20.08 8.07 6.52
CA SER A 60 21.31 8.45 7.21
C SER A 60 22.21 7.27 7.59
N GLY A 61 22.06 6.12 6.93
CA GLY A 61 22.91 4.95 7.17
C GLY A 61 24.18 4.93 6.31
N PRO A 62 25.12 4.01 6.60
CA PRO A 62 26.43 3.99 5.97
C PRO A 62 26.47 3.47 4.53
N PHE A 63 25.39 2.83 4.06
CA PHE A 63 25.25 2.27 2.71
C PHE A 63 23.90 2.66 2.13
N ASP A 64 23.74 2.73 0.81
CA ASP A 64 22.44 3.07 0.19
C ASP A 64 21.42 1.91 0.29
N TYR A 65 21.01 1.53 1.50
CA TYR A 65 20.07 0.43 1.70
C TYR A 65 18.62 0.88 1.56
N ALA A 66 18.27 2.03 2.16
CA ALA A 66 16.91 2.58 2.15
C ALA A 66 16.88 4.06 1.70
N ASN A 67 17.90 4.48 0.96
CA ASN A 67 18.01 5.82 0.41
C ASN A 67 17.11 5.99 -0.83
N ILE A 68 16.80 7.24 -1.18
CA ILE A 68 16.09 7.58 -2.41
C ILE A 68 16.98 8.53 -3.22
N PRO A 69 17.19 8.27 -4.52
CA PRO A 69 16.49 7.26 -5.32
C PRO A 69 17.11 5.86 -5.33
N LYS A 70 18.40 5.73 -4.98
CA LYS A 70 19.11 4.45 -5.02
C LYS A 70 18.99 3.72 -3.68
N ASN A 71 18.58 2.46 -3.71
CA ASN A 71 18.45 1.59 -2.54
C ASN A 71 18.85 0.13 -2.86
N SER A 72 18.74 -0.77 -1.89
CA SER A 72 19.02 -2.21 -2.04
C SER A 72 18.22 -2.90 -3.15
N PHE A 73 17.08 -2.34 -3.55
CA PHE A 73 16.15 -2.93 -4.51
C PHE A 73 16.11 -2.18 -5.84
N GLY A 74 17.07 -1.27 -6.08
CA GLY A 74 17.24 -0.61 -7.37
C GLY A 74 17.26 0.91 -7.26
N TYR A 75 16.66 1.56 -8.27
CA TYR A 75 16.63 3.01 -8.41
C TYR A 75 15.21 3.47 -8.69
N GLN A 76 14.61 4.23 -7.78
CA GLN A 76 13.25 4.75 -7.94
C GLN A 76 13.15 6.16 -7.36
N ASN A 77 12.72 7.10 -8.18
CA ASN A 77 12.34 8.43 -7.68
C ASN A 77 10.97 8.39 -7.00
N THR A 78 10.74 9.29 -6.05
CA THR A 78 9.41 9.52 -5.48
C THR A 78 8.40 9.93 -6.55
N ILE A 79 7.12 9.66 -6.27
CA ILE A 79 5.98 10.00 -7.13
C ILE A 79 5.99 11.42 -7.68
N LEU A 80 6.40 12.39 -6.85
CA LEU A 80 6.58 13.79 -7.18
C LEU A 80 7.93 14.24 -6.61
N SER A 81 8.51 15.29 -7.19
CA SER A 81 9.83 15.80 -6.76
C SER A 81 9.86 16.29 -5.32
N ASN A 82 8.74 16.80 -4.80
CA ASN A 82 8.59 17.31 -3.43
C ASN A 82 8.30 16.23 -2.38
N CYS A 83 7.87 15.03 -2.78
CA CYS A 83 7.79 13.88 -1.88
C CYS A 83 9.19 13.42 -1.47
N LYS A 84 9.32 12.80 -0.31
CA LYS A 84 10.57 12.33 0.27
C LYS A 84 10.54 10.85 0.61
N ALA A 85 9.39 10.17 0.55
CA ALA A 85 9.27 8.79 1.00
C ALA A 85 8.40 7.89 0.11
N TYR A 86 8.62 6.59 0.25
CA TYR A 86 7.71 5.52 -0.16
C TYR A 86 8.05 4.23 0.61
N CYS A 87 7.18 3.23 0.54
CA CYS A 87 7.42 1.90 1.10
C CYS A 87 7.59 0.86 -0.01
N GLY A 88 8.34 -0.21 0.27
CA GLY A 88 8.44 -1.40 -0.56
C GLY A 88 7.98 -2.64 0.20
N ILE A 89 7.39 -3.58 -0.54
CA ILE A 89 6.92 -4.86 -0.03
C ILE A 89 7.30 -5.98 -1.00
N LEU A 90 7.66 -7.13 -0.45
CA LEU A 90 7.79 -8.38 -1.18
C LEU A 90 6.41 -9.00 -1.45
N THR A 91 6.03 -9.17 -2.71
CA THR A 91 4.71 -9.67 -3.12
C THR A 91 4.70 -11.15 -3.51
N TYR A 92 5.87 -11.75 -3.66
CA TYR A 92 6.03 -13.17 -3.97
C TYR A 92 7.43 -13.67 -3.59
N TRP A 93 7.48 -14.91 -3.10
CA TRP A 93 8.71 -15.67 -2.92
C TRP A 93 8.51 -17.12 -3.37
N PRO A 94 9.46 -17.72 -4.11
CA PRO A 94 9.25 -19.03 -4.73
C PRO A 94 9.33 -20.22 -3.76
N PHE A 95 9.91 -20.05 -2.56
CA PHE A 95 10.22 -21.17 -1.66
C PHE A 95 9.44 -21.19 -0.33
N ASN A 96 8.70 -20.13 0.01
CA ASN A 96 7.88 -20.02 1.22
C ASN A 96 6.87 -18.87 1.13
N ILE A 97 5.94 -18.79 2.10
CA ILE A 97 4.96 -17.71 2.23
C ILE A 97 5.65 -16.51 2.91
N ASN A 98 6.51 -15.84 2.16
CA ASN A 98 7.16 -14.60 2.58
C ASN A 98 6.65 -13.44 1.73
N THR A 99 5.34 -13.15 1.81
CA THR A 99 4.82 -11.88 1.30
C THR A 99 4.77 -10.85 2.41
N GLU A 100 4.99 -9.60 2.08
CA GLU A 100 4.94 -8.49 3.01
C GLU A 100 3.65 -7.72 2.81
N THR A 101 3.07 -7.33 3.94
CA THR A 101 1.90 -6.48 3.96
C THR A 101 2.09 -5.44 5.04
N LEU A 102 1.62 -4.23 4.75
CA LEU A 102 1.59 -3.12 5.69
C LEU A 102 0.15 -2.73 5.94
N GLY A 103 -0.14 -2.34 7.18
CA GLY A 103 -1.46 -1.93 7.61
C GLY A 103 -1.46 -0.58 8.29
N ILE A 104 -2.64 0.00 8.37
CA ILE A 104 -2.89 1.27 9.02
C ILE A 104 -4.30 1.31 9.60
N LYS A 105 -4.46 2.00 10.72
CA LYS A 105 -5.77 2.30 11.29
C LYS A 105 -6.38 3.48 10.53
N LEU A 106 -7.62 3.31 10.07
CA LEU A 106 -8.37 4.38 9.44
C LEU A 106 -8.73 5.47 10.46
N THR A 107 -8.85 6.72 10.00
CA THR A 107 -9.25 7.85 10.86
C THR A 107 -10.66 7.64 11.43
N ASP A 108 -11.53 7.01 10.65
CA ASP A 108 -12.87 6.59 11.03
C ASP A 108 -13.18 5.18 10.52
N SER A 109 -14.15 4.51 11.14
CA SER A 109 -14.59 3.20 10.66
C SER A 109 -15.37 3.34 9.35
N LEU A 110 -15.24 2.37 8.46
CA LEU A 110 -16.11 2.29 7.29
C LEU A 110 -17.58 2.11 7.74
N LEU A 111 -18.50 2.67 6.96
CA LEU A 111 -19.94 2.55 7.20
C LEU A 111 -20.49 1.44 6.30
N THR A 112 -21.14 0.44 6.89
CA THR A 112 -21.81 -0.63 6.14
C THR A 112 -22.81 -0.04 5.14
N GLY A 113 -22.85 -0.58 3.92
CA GLY A 113 -23.66 -0.10 2.81
C GLY A 113 -23.05 1.10 2.06
N THR A 114 -21.90 1.62 2.50
CA THR A 114 -21.23 2.76 1.83
C THR A 114 -20.15 2.27 0.88
N LYS A 115 -20.13 2.82 -0.34
CA LYS A 115 -19.08 2.57 -1.33
C LYS A 115 -17.89 3.49 -1.07
N TYR A 116 -16.72 2.89 -0.89
CA TYR A 116 -15.44 3.58 -0.74
C TYR A 116 -14.57 3.39 -1.98
N TYR A 117 -13.84 4.43 -2.36
CA TYR A 117 -12.89 4.40 -3.46
C TYR A 117 -11.47 4.25 -2.90
N PHE A 118 -10.69 3.38 -3.54
CA PHE A 118 -9.30 3.11 -3.17
C PHE A 118 -8.41 3.45 -4.37
N SER A 119 -7.31 4.13 -4.09
CA SER A 119 -6.28 4.38 -5.08
C SER A 119 -4.90 4.19 -4.47
N ILE A 120 -4.01 3.53 -5.21
CA ILE A 120 -2.60 3.38 -4.84
C ILE A 120 -1.73 3.60 -6.08
N LYS A 121 -0.50 4.04 -5.87
CA LYS A 121 0.52 4.07 -6.91
C LYS A 121 1.61 3.08 -6.57
N ILE A 122 1.99 2.27 -7.55
CA ILE A 122 3.03 1.25 -7.40
C ILE A 122 4.04 1.35 -8.55
N SER A 123 5.28 0.96 -8.28
CA SER A 123 6.33 0.77 -9.28
C SER A 123 7.06 -0.52 -8.95
N LEU A 124 7.49 -1.24 -9.98
CA LEU A 124 8.21 -2.49 -9.81
C LEU A 124 9.67 -2.21 -9.44
N ALA A 125 10.15 -2.84 -8.36
CA ALA A 125 11.56 -2.80 -7.98
C ALA A 125 12.44 -3.59 -8.96
N ASN A 126 13.76 -3.49 -8.86
CA ASN A 126 14.67 -4.27 -9.70
C ASN A 126 14.78 -5.74 -9.21
N THR A 127 13.70 -6.49 -9.41
CA THR A 127 13.50 -7.87 -8.95
C THR A 127 13.37 -8.82 -10.15
N LYS A 128 13.44 -10.12 -9.88
CA LYS A 128 13.38 -11.14 -10.94
C LYS A 128 11.98 -11.32 -11.51
N TYR A 129 10.97 -11.14 -10.68
CA TYR A 129 9.58 -11.37 -11.04
C TYR A 129 8.72 -10.15 -10.78
N ALA A 130 7.69 -9.99 -11.60
CA ALA A 130 6.54 -9.14 -11.32
C ALA A 130 5.33 -10.02 -10.99
N THR A 131 4.41 -9.54 -10.17
CA THR A 131 3.23 -10.31 -9.71
C THR A 131 1.93 -9.57 -9.96
N ASN A 132 0.83 -10.34 -9.96
CA ASN A 132 -0.51 -9.80 -9.81
C ASN A 132 -1.00 -9.87 -8.35
N ASN A 133 -2.26 -9.52 -8.13
CA ASN A 133 -2.99 -9.68 -6.89
C ASN A 133 -2.60 -8.74 -5.76
N ILE A 134 -1.83 -7.68 -6.05
CA ILE A 134 -1.72 -6.53 -5.15
C ILE A 134 -3.15 -6.03 -4.89
N GLY A 135 -3.45 -5.75 -3.62
CA GLY A 135 -4.79 -5.41 -3.21
C GLY A 135 -4.85 -4.79 -1.82
N ALA A 136 -6.09 -4.64 -1.35
CA ALA A 136 -6.39 -4.14 -0.02
C ALA A 136 -7.32 -5.10 0.73
N LEU A 137 -7.01 -5.35 2.00
CA LEU A 137 -7.78 -6.16 2.93
C LEU A 137 -8.25 -5.27 4.08
N PHE A 138 -9.56 -5.23 4.33
CA PHE A 138 -10.14 -4.49 5.44
C PHE A 138 -10.38 -5.40 6.65
N SER A 139 -10.14 -4.88 7.86
CA SER A 139 -10.38 -5.64 9.10
C SER A 139 -10.99 -4.77 10.20
N THR A 140 -11.80 -5.40 11.06
CA THR A 140 -12.46 -4.76 12.21
C THR A 140 -11.57 -4.75 13.46
N LYS A 141 -10.56 -5.63 13.50
CA LYS A 141 -9.53 -5.74 14.53
C LYS A 141 -8.16 -5.47 13.91
N ILE A 142 -7.17 -5.15 14.75
CA ILE A 142 -5.79 -5.02 14.30
C ILE A 142 -5.36 -6.31 13.58
N PRO A 143 -4.89 -6.24 12.33
CA PRO A 143 -4.36 -7.41 11.65
C PRO A 143 -3.17 -7.98 12.43
N SER A 144 -3.07 -9.30 12.53
CA SER A 144 -1.96 -9.96 13.24
C SER A 144 -0.64 -9.63 12.56
N VAL A 145 0.40 -9.31 13.33
CA VAL A 145 1.76 -8.99 12.85
C VAL A 145 2.62 -10.26 12.72
N SER A 146 2.16 -11.40 13.26
CA SER A 146 3.04 -12.52 13.63
C SER A 146 2.57 -13.90 13.15
N ALA A 147 1.51 -14.00 12.35
CA ALA A 147 1.09 -15.30 11.86
C ALA A 147 1.90 -15.67 10.60
N VAL A 148 3.01 -16.39 10.79
CA VAL A 148 3.47 -17.37 9.80
C VAL A 148 2.31 -18.34 9.61
N GLY A 149 1.48 -18.06 8.60
CA GLY A 149 0.24 -18.76 8.35
C GLY A 149 -0.11 -18.61 6.88
N SER A 150 -0.95 -19.51 6.38
CA SER A 150 -1.43 -19.42 5.01
C SER A 150 -2.13 -18.08 4.81
N PRO A 151 -1.86 -17.39 3.69
CA PRO A 151 -2.57 -16.16 3.35
C PRO A 151 -4.06 -16.47 3.21
N PRO A 152 -4.93 -15.47 3.43
CA PRO A 152 -6.37 -15.69 3.43
C PRO A 152 -6.92 -16.06 2.03
N ASN A 153 -6.10 -15.96 0.98
CA ASN A 153 -6.48 -16.17 -0.43
C ASN A 153 -7.67 -15.30 -0.84
N PHE A 154 -7.73 -14.10 -0.24
CA PHE A 154 -8.81 -13.14 -0.39
C PHE A 154 -8.32 -11.73 -0.12
N SER A 155 -8.88 -10.76 -0.84
CA SER A 155 -8.77 -9.34 -0.55
C SER A 155 -10.06 -8.64 -0.95
N ASN A 156 -10.49 -7.63 -0.19
CA ASN A 156 -11.70 -6.86 -0.49
C ASN A 156 -11.58 -6.09 -1.80
N ILE A 157 -10.35 -5.64 -2.12
CA ILE A 157 -9.98 -5.03 -3.39
C ILE A 157 -8.80 -5.83 -3.95
N LYS A 158 -8.89 -6.23 -5.22
CA LYS A 158 -7.88 -7.05 -5.90
C LYS A 158 -7.57 -6.48 -7.28
N PHE A 159 -6.29 -6.31 -7.60
CA PHE A 159 -5.84 -5.96 -8.94
C PHE A 159 -5.21 -7.18 -9.61
N ASN A 160 -5.85 -7.71 -10.65
CA ASN A 160 -5.36 -8.91 -11.37
C ASN A 160 -4.23 -8.63 -12.36
N GLN A 161 -3.94 -7.35 -12.63
CA GLN A 161 -2.88 -6.96 -13.55
C GLN A 161 -1.49 -7.15 -12.93
N VAL A 162 -0.56 -7.64 -13.74
CA VAL A 162 0.87 -7.67 -13.41
C VAL A 162 1.49 -6.34 -13.84
N ILE A 163 2.05 -5.58 -12.91
CA ILE A 163 2.71 -4.31 -13.22
C ILE A 163 4.20 -4.56 -13.43
N THR A 164 4.68 -4.25 -14.64
CA THR A 164 6.08 -4.46 -15.06
C THR A 164 6.87 -3.17 -15.27
N ASP A 165 6.24 -2.01 -15.12
CA ASP A 165 6.93 -0.70 -15.24
C ASP A 165 7.82 -0.47 -14.01
N THR A 166 9.11 -0.27 -14.26
CA THR A 166 10.15 -0.01 -13.27
C THR A 166 10.57 1.46 -13.23
N LEU A 167 10.07 2.28 -14.17
CA LEU A 167 10.42 3.70 -14.31
C LEU A 167 9.31 4.59 -13.74
N ASN A 168 8.06 4.31 -14.09
CA ASN A 168 6.92 5.15 -13.74
C ASN A 168 6.02 4.50 -12.69
N TRP A 169 5.49 5.35 -11.82
CA TRP A 169 4.45 4.96 -10.87
C TRP A 169 3.12 4.71 -11.60
N THR A 170 2.67 3.46 -11.60
CA THR A 170 1.37 3.04 -12.13
C THR A 170 0.27 3.27 -11.10
N SER A 171 -0.81 3.93 -11.52
CA SER A 171 -1.97 4.17 -10.63
C SER A 171 -2.98 3.04 -10.74
N LEU A 172 -3.38 2.50 -9.60
CA LEU A 172 -4.41 1.48 -9.47
C LEU A 172 -5.63 2.08 -8.78
N PHE A 173 -6.82 1.81 -9.32
CA PHE A 173 -8.09 2.35 -8.80
C PHE A 173 -9.10 1.24 -8.61
N GLY A 174 -9.64 1.14 -7.40
CA GLY A 174 -10.67 0.18 -7.03
C GLY A 174 -11.78 0.84 -6.23
N ASN A 175 -12.85 0.09 -5.98
CA ASN A 175 -13.88 0.48 -5.03
C ASN A 175 -14.37 -0.75 -4.28
N TYR A 176 -14.92 -0.51 -3.09
CA TYR A 176 -15.47 -1.56 -2.25
C TYR A 176 -16.76 -1.07 -1.59
N LEU A 177 -17.81 -1.88 -1.62
CA LEU A 177 -19.02 -1.65 -0.86
C LEU A 177 -18.82 -2.26 0.53
N ALA A 178 -18.67 -1.43 1.55
CA ALA A 178 -18.41 -1.92 2.90
C ALA A 178 -19.60 -2.75 3.41
N ASP A 179 -19.32 -3.97 3.83
CA ASP A 179 -20.26 -4.90 4.47
C ASP A 179 -20.09 -4.93 6.00
N SER A 180 -19.02 -4.33 6.52
CA SER A 180 -18.72 -4.24 7.95
C SER A 180 -18.13 -2.89 8.35
N ASN A 181 -18.02 -2.66 9.67
CA ASN A 181 -17.48 -1.45 10.27
C ASN A 181 -15.95 -1.48 10.39
N TYR A 182 -15.27 -1.72 9.27
CA TYR A 182 -13.82 -1.90 9.21
C TYR A 182 -13.05 -0.69 9.78
N LYS A 183 -12.01 -0.98 10.56
CA LYS A 183 -11.20 0.02 11.26
C LYS A 183 -9.77 0.10 10.74
N TYR A 184 -9.35 -0.89 9.97
CA TYR A 184 -8.00 -1.02 9.44
C TYR A 184 -8.06 -1.41 7.97
N ILE A 185 -7.02 -1.02 7.25
CA ILE A 185 -6.73 -1.47 5.89
C ILE A 185 -5.29 -2.00 5.87
N SER A 186 -5.10 -3.17 5.27
CA SER A 186 -3.80 -3.75 4.92
C SER A 186 -3.62 -3.72 3.41
N ILE A 187 -2.39 -3.53 2.95
CA ILE A 187 -2.01 -3.46 1.53
C ILE A 187 -0.93 -4.50 1.25
N GLY A 188 -1.07 -5.23 0.14
CA GLY A 188 -0.07 -6.16 -0.38
C GLY A 188 -0.69 -7.31 -1.17
N ASN A 189 0.00 -8.44 -1.25
CA ASN A 189 -0.52 -9.66 -1.88
C ASN A 189 -0.97 -10.68 -0.81
N PHE A 190 -2.25 -11.01 -0.84
CA PHE A 190 -2.93 -11.87 0.14
C PHE A 190 -3.24 -13.27 -0.40
N TYR A 191 -2.51 -13.70 -1.42
CA TYR A 191 -2.72 -14.97 -2.10
C TYR A 191 -1.47 -15.84 -2.04
N ASP A 192 -1.66 -17.14 -1.94
CA ASP A 192 -0.60 -18.13 -2.00
C ASP A 192 0.18 -18.03 -3.33
N ALA A 193 1.40 -18.56 -3.31
CA ALA A 193 2.25 -18.62 -4.50
C ALA A 193 1.58 -19.34 -5.68
N SER A 194 0.75 -20.37 -5.42
CA SER A 194 0.00 -21.10 -6.45
C SER A 194 -1.15 -20.30 -7.06
N LEU A 195 -1.63 -19.25 -6.38
CA LEU A 195 -2.69 -18.35 -6.84
C LEU A 195 -2.14 -17.01 -7.35
N THR A 196 -0.81 -16.84 -7.30
CA THR A 196 -0.11 -15.64 -7.77
C THR A 196 0.53 -15.91 -9.12
N THR A 197 0.12 -15.16 -10.13
CA THR A 197 0.77 -15.15 -11.44
C THR A 197 2.07 -14.38 -11.35
N THR A 198 3.14 -14.96 -11.87
CA THR A 198 4.44 -14.31 -11.97
C THR A 198 4.84 -14.12 -13.44
N VAL A 199 5.52 -13.01 -13.72
CA VAL A 199 6.18 -12.74 -15.01
C VAL A 199 7.65 -12.49 -14.72
N MET A 200 8.55 -13.22 -15.37
CA MET A 200 9.98 -12.95 -15.24
C MET A 200 10.32 -11.68 -16.00
N VAL A 201 10.89 -10.71 -15.31
CA VAL A 201 11.19 -9.36 -15.85
C VAL A 201 12.69 -9.06 -15.87
N ASN A 202 13.48 -9.70 -15.00
CA ASN A 202 14.94 -9.55 -14.99
C ASN A 202 15.62 -10.84 -14.51
N SER A 203 16.30 -11.57 -15.40
CA SER A 203 16.98 -12.83 -15.03
C SER A 203 18.11 -12.66 -13.99
N GLY A 204 18.68 -11.46 -13.88
CA GLY A 204 19.70 -11.10 -12.89
C GLY A 204 19.15 -10.37 -11.65
N GLY A 205 17.84 -10.18 -11.55
CA GLY A 205 17.19 -9.56 -10.40
C GLY A 205 17.18 -10.46 -9.17
N THR A 206 16.84 -9.89 -8.01
CA THR A 206 16.64 -10.65 -6.77
C THR A 206 15.50 -11.65 -6.91
N GLN A 207 15.58 -12.81 -6.24
CA GLN A 207 14.75 -13.99 -6.54
C GLN A 207 13.23 -13.85 -6.27
N GLY A 208 12.79 -12.75 -5.65
CA GLY A 208 11.38 -12.45 -5.35
C GLY A 208 10.72 -11.47 -6.33
N ALA A 209 9.56 -10.94 -5.93
CA ALA A 209 8.83 -9.91 -6.66
C ALA A 209 8.47 -8.71 -5.78
#